data_AF-A0A0J1IVE5-F1
#
_entry.id   AF-A0A0J1IVE5-F1
#
_cell.length_a   1.000
_cell.length_b   1.000
_cell.length_c   1.000
_cell.angle_alpha   90.00
_cell.angle_beta   90.00
_cell.angle_gamma   90.00
#
_symmetry.space_group_name_H-M   'P 1'
#
loop_
_entity.id
_entity.type
_entity.pdbx_description
1 polymer ?
#
loop_
_entity_poly.entity_id
_entity_poly.type
_entity_poly.pdbx_seq_one_letter_code
_entity_poly.pdbx_strand_id
1 'polypeptide(L)' 'MNTQLRDFYPSLEEMCKSLSLKEEELIKKLENIDYYYDADLNQFA' A
#
# COMPACT_ATOMS: atom_id res chain seq x y z
N MET A 1 -4.61 4.11 5.76
CA MET A 1 -3.47 3.67 4.92
C MET A 1 -3.29 4.56 3.70
N ASN A 2 -4.31 4.83 2.90
CA ASN A 2 -4.17 5.68 1.69
C ASN A 2 -3.65 7.09 1.94
N THR A 3 -4.09 7.77 3.00
CA THR A 3 -3.57 9.10 3.35
C THR A 3 -2.11 9.06 3.77
N GLN A 4 -1.68 8.02 4.49
CA GLN A 4 -0.25 7.87 4.81
C GLN A 4 0.57 7.54 3.57
N LEU A 5 0.04 6.66 2.71
CA LEU A 5 0.71 6.26 1.49
C LEU A 5 0.88 7.45 0.54
N ARG A 6 -0.19 8.22 0.30
CA ARG A 6 -0.17 9.35 -0.64
C ARG A 6 0.63 10.55 -0.14
N ASP A 7 0.55 10.90 1.15
CA ASP A 7 1.22 12.10 1.67
C ASP A 7 2.68 11.85 2.06
N PHE A 8 3.05 10.62 2.46
CA PHE A 8 4.35 10.36 3.09
C PHE A 8 5.26 9.43 2.28
N TYR A 9 4.73 8.67 1.33
CA TYR A 9 5.51 7.68 0.59
C TYR A 9 5.30 7.77 -0.92
N PRO A 10 6.38 7.73 -1.73
CA PRO A 10 6.23 7.79 -3.18
C PRO A 10 5.59 6.53 -3.78
N SER A 11 5.58 5.43 -3.03
CA SER A 11 5.04 4.13 -3.46
C SER A 11 4.75 3.23 -2.26
N LEU A 12 3.91 2.21 -2.47
CA LEU A 12 3.66 1.16 -1.47
C LEU A 12 4.94 0.48 -0.98
N GLU A 13 5.86 0.18 -1.89
CA GLU A 13 7.13 -0.46 -1.55
C GLU A 13 7.95 0.36 -0.53
N GLU A 14 8.02 1.68 -0.69
CA GLU A 14 8.74 2.57 0.22
C GLU A 14 8.06 2.67 1.59
N MET A 15 6.73 2.72 1.62
CA MET A 15 5.97 2.64 2.87
C MET A 15 6.25 1.31 3.59
N CYS A 16 6.21 0.21 2.84
CA CYS A 16 6.47 -1.12 3.36
C CYS A 16 7.91 -1.23 3.89
N LYS A 17 8.92 -0.76 3.18
CA LYS A 17 10.31 -0.72 3.68
C LYS A 17 10.45 0.12 4.96
N SER A 18 9.85 1.31 4.99
CA SER A 18 9.90 2.20 6.15
C SER A 18 9.24 1.58 7.38
N LEU A 19 8.15 0.83 7.19
CA LEU A 19 7.43 0.14 8.25
C LEU A 19 7.95 -1.28 8.52
N SER A 20 8.99 -1.74 7.81
CA SER A 20 9.44 -3.15 7.80
C SER A 20 8.30 -4.15 7.55
N LEU A 21 7.36 -3.78 6.69
CA LEU A 21 6.28 -4.61 6.19
C LEU A 21 6.63 -5.17 4.81
N LYS A 22 6.06 -6.33 4.48
CA LYS A 22 6.11 -6.87 3.12
C LYS A 22 4.92 -6.35 2.31
N GLU A 23 5.20 -5.77 1.15
CA GLU A 23 4.17 -5.31 0.22
C GLU A 23 3.18 -6.43 -0.13
N GLU A 24 3.71 -7.60 -0.49
CA GLU A 24 2.93 -8.77 -0.89
C GLU A 24 1.92 -9.23 0.18
N GLU A 25 2.33 -9.19 1.45
CA GLU A 25 1.47 -9.55 2.59
C GLU A 25 0.36 -8.52 2.78
N LEU A 26 0.68 -7.24 2.58
CA LEU A 26 -0.29 -6.16 2.69
C LEU A 26 -1.29 -6.20 1.55
N ILE A 27 -0.83 -6.38 0.31
CA ILE A 27 -1.68 -6.54 -0.87
C ILE A 27 -2.57 -7.76 -0.67
N LYS A 28 -2.05 -8.93 -0.28
CA LYS A 28 -2.89 -10.11 -0.02
C LYS A 28 -3.95 -9.87 1.05
N LYS A 29 -3.59 -9.20 2.15
CA LYS A 29 -4.55 -8.86 3.21
C LYS A 29 -5.67 -7.96 2.72
N LEU A 30 -5.32 -6.97 1.91
CA LEU A 30 -6.25 -5.98 1.36
C LEU A 30 -7.10 -6.60 0.25
N GLU A 31 -6.52 -7.47 -0.59
CA GLU A 31 -7.23 -8.22 -1.63
C GLU A 31 -8.30 -9.15 -1.04
N ASN A 32 -8.04 -9.73 0.15
CA ASN A 32 -9.05 -10.52 0.89
C ASN A 32 -10.26 -9.71 1.36
N ILE A 33 -10.17 -8.38 1.37
CA ILE A 33 -11.27 -7.46 1.73
C ILE A 33 -11.70 -6.61 0.52
N ASP A 34 -11.44 -7.09 -0.71
CA ASP A 34 -11.76 -6.41 -1.98
C ASP A 34 -11.05 -5.06 -2.18
N TYR A 35 -9.90 -4.86 -1.52
CA TYR A 35 -9.05 -3.69 -1.74
C TYR A 35 -7.86 -4.01 -2.64
N TYR A 36 -7.72 -3.28 -3.73
CA TYR A 36 -6.64 -3.45 -4.70
C TYR A 36 -5.69 -2.27 -4.66
N TYR A 37 -4.39 -2.54 -4.69
CA TYR A 37 -3.40 -1.49 -4.81
C TYR A 37 -3.42 -0.89 -6.21
N ASP A 38 -3.77 0.39 -6.30
CA ASP A 38 -3.70 1.19 -7.50
C ASP A 38 -2.37 1.96 -7.50
N ALA A 39 -1.45 1.50 -8.35
CA ALA A 39 -0.12 2.09 -8.50
C ALA A 39 -0.16 3.45 -9.21
N ASP A 40 -1.19 3.72 -10.01
CA ASP A 40 -1.35 5.00 -10.74
C ASP A 40 -1.74 6.11 -9.76
N LEU A 41 -2.63 5.78 -8.83
CA LEU A 41 -3.10 6.69 -7.79
C LEU A 41 -2.32 6.59 -6.47
N ASN A 42 -1.37 5.65 -6.38
CA ASN A 42 -0.60 5.31 -5.18
C ASN A 42 -1.51 5.20 -3.94
N GLN A 43 -2.56 4.37 -4.06
CA GLN A 43 -3.56 4.13 -3.01
C GLN A 43 -4.23 2.78 -3.18
N PHE A 44 -4.90 2.28 -2.14
CA PHE A 44 -5.76 1.11 -2.25
C PHE A 44 -7.20 1.55 -2.57
N ALA A 45 -7.80 0.96 -3.60
CA ALA A 45 -9.18 1.20 -4.03
C ALA A 45 -10.08 0.02 -3.68
#